data_AF-A0A9N9NTQ5-F1
#
_entry.id   AF-A0A9N9NTQ5-F1
#
_cell.length_a   1.000
_cell.length_b   1.000
_cell.length_c   1.000
_cell.angle_alpha   90.00
_cell.angle_beta   90.00
_cell.angle_gamma   90.00
#
_symmetry.space_group_name_H-M   'P 1'
#
loop_
_entity.id
_entity.type
_entity.pdbx_description
1 polymer ?
#
loop_
_entity_poly.entity_id
_entity_poly.type
_entity_poly.pdbx_seq_one_letter_code
_entity_poly.pdbx_strand_id
1 'polypeptide(L)'
;IIDEALHLLTAGDVSDAHKIVVTKIAPESILHKKHKELQEILEKIDPHSVPDWDLGGKIFLDYLVFIATANVEEEERNSAKITDLMGICQNIIIGLAKMKPVDFRYEQCISYMEYLTNQ
;
A
#
# COMPACT_ATOMS: atom_id res chain seq x y z
N ILE A 1 9.13 -12.25 6.43
CA ILE A 1 8.91 -11.31 5.30
C ILE A 1 9.11 -9.87 5.77
N ILE A 2 8.49 -9.42 6.86
CA ILE A 2 8.79 -8.10 7.44
C ILE A 2 10.27 -7.97 7.83
N ASP A 3 10.82 -8.98 8.50
CA ASP A 3 12.26 -9.02 8.83
C ASP A 3 13.17 -8.96 7.58
N GLU A 4 12.72 -9.50 6.46
CA GLU A 4 13.47 -9.48 5.19
C GLU A 4 13.55 -8.05 4.63
N ALA A 5 12.43 -7.32 4.63
CA ALA A 5 12.42 -5.91 4.25
C ALA A 5 13.28 -5.07 5.20
N LEU A 6 13.20 -5.30 6.51
CA LEU A 6 13.99 -4.57 7.50
C LEU A 6 15.51 -4.84 7.38
N HIS A 7 15.90 -6.08 7.08
CA HIS A 7 17.31 -6.40 6.81
C HIS A 7 17.82 -5.72 5.53
N LEU A 8 17.02 -5.67 4.46
CA LEU A 8 17.38 -4.96 3.24
C LEU A 8 17.51 -3.46 3.46
N LEU A 9 16.61 -2.84 4.25
CA LEU A 9 16.75 -1.44 4.64
C LEU A 9 18.04 -1.18 5.43
N THR A 10 18.39 -2.08 6.35
CA THR A 10 19.62 -1.97 7.14
C THR A 10 20.87 -2.16 6.28
N ALA A 11 20.79 -2.97 5.23
CA ALA A 11 21.86 -3.18 4.27
C ALA A 11 22.02 -2.04 3.24
N GLY A 12 21.13 -1.05 3.25
CA GLY A 12 21.10 0.05 2.28
C GLY A 12 20.50 -0.35 0.92
N ASP A 13 19.87 -1.53 0.83
CA ASP A 13 19.27 -2.06 -0.40
C ASP A 13 17.80 -1.62 -0.52
N VAL A 14 17.62 -0.30 -0.59
CA VAL A 14 16.33 0.39 -0.40
C VAL A 14 15.33 0.05 -1.50
N SER A 15 15.78 -0.18 -2.74
CA SER A 15 14.92 -0.54 -3.87
C SER A 15 14.32 -1.94 -3.72
N ASP A 16 15.11 -2.92 -3.28
CA ASP A 16 14.62 -4.29 -3.09
C ASP A 16 13.74 -4.39 -1.84
N ALA A 17 14.09 -3.65 -0.77
CA ALA A 17 13.21 -3.48 0.38
C ALA A 17 11.86 -2.92 -0.03
N HIS A 18 11.84 -1.84 -0.80
CA HIS A 18 10.62 -1.22 -1.33
C HIS A 18 9.77 -2.22 -2.12
N LYS A 19 10.38 -2.97 -3.02
CA LYS A 19 9.69 -3.98 -3.82
C LYS A 19 9.00 -5.03 -2.94
N ILE A 20 9.68 -5.54 -1.91
CA ILE A 20 9.07 -6.51 -0.97
C ILE A 20 7.92 -5.86 -0.19
N VAL A 21 8.10 -4.61 0.23
CA VAL A 21 7.09 -3.87 0.97
C VAL A 21 5.82 -3.70 0.13
N VAL A 22 5.92 -3.22 -1.11
CA VAL A 22 4.75 -2.95 -1.95
C VAL A 22 4.11 -4.22 -2.51
N THR A 23 4.87 -5.28 -2.77
CA THR A 23 4.33 -6.51 -3.39
C THR A 23 3.84 -7.55 -2.40
N LYS A 24 4.32 -7.54 -1.15
CA LYS A 24 3.97 -8.56 -0.14
C LYS A 24 3.43 -7.95 1.14
N ILE A 25 4.18 -7.05 1.76
CA ILE A 25 3.87 -6.55 3.10
C ILE A 25 2.63 -5.64 3.07
N ALA A 26 2.54 -4.73 2.09
CA ALA A 26 1.42 -3.81 1.95
C ALA A 26 0.09 -4.54 1.71
N PRO A 27 -0.03 -5.46 0.72
CA PRO A 27 -1.19 -6.32 0.57
C PRO A 27 -1.61 -7.05 1.85
N GLU A 28 -0.66 -7.72 2.50
CA GLU A 28 -0.93 -8.51 3.69
C GLU A 28 -1.37 -7.63 4.87
N SER A 29 -0.78 -6.44 5.01
CA SER A 29 -1.10 -5.50 6.07
C SER A 29 -2.47 -4.85 5.88
N ILE A 30 -2.88 -4.57 4.64
CA ILE A 30 -4.23 -4.09 4.34
C ILE A 30 -5.26 -5.17 4.68
N LEU A 31 -5.06 -6.41 4.21
CA LEU A 31 -5.99 -7.52 4.44
C LEU A 31 -6.19 -7.82 5.95
N HIS A 32 -5.13 -7.69 6.74
CA HIS A 32 -5.18 -7.96 8.19
C HIS A 32 -5.37 -6.70 9.04
N LYS A 33 -5.68 -5.54 8.44
CA LYS A 33 -5.84 -4.25 9.13
C LYS A 33 -4.63 -3.81 9.96
N LYS A 34 -3.43 -4.25 9.60
CA LYS A 34 -2.15 -3.88 10.21
C LYS A 34 -1.59 -2.59 9.63
N HIS A 35 -2.43 -1.56 9.55
CA HIS A 35 -2.13 -0.30 8.87
C HIS A 35 -0.94 0.45 9.49
N LYS A 36 -0.87 0.45 10.83
CA LYS A 36 0.20 1.14 11.56
C LYS A 36 1.58 0.52 11.30
N GLU A 37 1.67 -0.81 11.28
CA GLU A 37 2.92 -1.53 11.00
C GLU A 37 3.40 -1.26 9.57
N LEU A 38 2.47 -1.22 8.60
CA LEU A 38 2.80 -0.86 7.23
C LEU A 38 3.32 0.58 7.12
N GLN A 39 2.67 1.53 7.81
CA GLN A 39 3.09 2.93 7.81
C GLN A 39 4.51 3.09 8.36
N GLU A 40 4.80 2.49 9.52
CA GLU A 40 6.12 2.54 10.15
C GLU A 40 7.23 1.94 9.26
N ILE A 41 6.89 0.95 8.42
CA ILE A 41 7.84 0.37 7.46
C ILE A 41 8.05 1.30 6.27
N LEU A 42 6.98 1.84 5.69
CA LEU A 42 7.06 2.75 4.54
C LEU A 42 7.78 4.06 4.88
N GLU A 43 7.57 4.62 6.08
CA GLU A 43 8.24 5.84 6.54
C GLU A 43 9.75 5.68 6.76
N LYS A 44 10.25 4.45 6.91
CA LYS A 44 11.69 4.15 7.00
C LYS A 44 12.38 4.09 5.63
N ILE A 45 11.62 4.08 4.54
CA ILE A 45 12.16 4.05 3.19
C ILE A 45 12.36 5.49 2.74
N ASP A 46 13.58 5.84 2.33
CA ASP A 46 13.83 7.14 1.71
C ASP A 46 13.20 7.18 0.30
N PRO A 47 12.19 8.04 0.06
CA PRO A 47 11.54 8.15 -1.25
C PRO A 47 12.49 8.52 -2.38
N HIS A 48 13.56 9.25 -2.10
CA HIS A 48 14.52 9.69 -3.11
C HIS A 48 15.45 8.57 -3.58
N SER A 49 15.57 7.51 -2.78
CA SER A 49 16.42 6.35 -3.04
C SER A 49 15.71 5.23 -3.79
N VAL A 50 14.42 5.41 -4.12
CA VAL A 50 13.58 4.40 -4.78
C VAL A 50 13.10 4.91 -6.14
N PRO A 51 13.54 4.28 -7.25
CA PRO A 51 12.95 4.52 -8.55
C PRO A 51 11.45 4.17 -8.53
N ASP A 52 10.62 5.04 -9.10
CA ASP A 52 9.17 4.84 -9.18
C ASP A 52 8.45 4.74 -7.81
N TRP A 53 8.97 5.42 -6.77
CA TRP A 53 8.32 5.52 -5.45
C TRP A 53 6.83 5.90 -5.55
N ASP A 54 6.49 6.82 -6.47
CA ASP A 54 5.13 7.27 -6.77
C ASP A 54 4.20 6.16 -7.26
N LEU A 55 4.72 5.05 -7.80
CA LEU A 55 3.93 3.91 -8.30
C LEU A 55 3.67 2.83 -7.25
N GLY A 56 4.21 2.97 -6.04
CA GLY A 56 4.02 1.98 -4.98
C GLY A 56 3.99 2.59 -3.59
N GLY A 57 5.15 3.02 -3.09
CA GLY A 57 5.32 3.40 -1.68
C GLY A 57 4.44 4.58 -1.30
N LYS A 58 4.38 5.59 -2.16
CA LYS A 58 3.50 6.75 -2.00
C LYS A 58 2.03 6.36 -2.01
N ILE A 59 1.61 5.50 -2.94
CA ILE A 59 0.19 5.14 -3.08
C ILE A 59 -0.32 4.44 -1.82
N PHE A 60 0.50 3.55 -1.24
CA PHE A 60 0.16 2.89 0.02
C PHE A 60 0.16 3.86 1.21
N LEU A 61 1.07 4.84 1.24
CA LEU A 61 1.03 5.91 2.26
C LEU A 61 -0.24 6.77 2.12
N ASP A 62 -0.62 7.16 0.90
CA ASP A 62 -1.82 7.94 0.64
C ASP A 62 -3.08 7.17 1.11
N TYR A 63 -3.12 5.85 0.86
CA TYR A 63 -4.16 4.97 1.40
C TYR A 63 -4.19 4.96 2.94
N LEU A 64 -3.03 4.81 3.58
CA LEU A 64 -2.91 4.78 5.04
C LEU A 64 -3.34 6.09 5.70
N VAL A 65 -3.00 7.23 5.08
CA VAL A 65 -3.44 8.55 5.52
C VAL A 65 -4.96 8.66 5.38
N PHE A 66 -5.51 8.25 4.23
CA PHE A 66 -6.93 8.31 3.96
C PHE A 66 -7.77 7.47 4.95
N ILE A 67 -7.36 6.23 5.25
CA ILE A 67 -8.10 5.39 6.21
C ILE A 67 -7.94 5.88 7.64
N ALA A 68 -6.79 6.50 7.99
CA ALA A 68 -6.58 7.08 9.31
C ALA A 68 -7.50 8.29 9.51
N THR A 69 -7.63 9.17 8.51
CA THR A 69 -8.56 10.31 8.56
C THR A 69 -10.02 9.86 8.50
N ALA A 70 -10.34 8.83 7.71
CA ALA A 70 -11.69 8.27 7.65
C ALA A 70 -12.14 7.61 8.96
N ASN A 71 -11.25 6.93 9.69
CA ASN A 71 -11.55 6.36 11.01
C ASN A 71 -11.71 7.43 12.11
N VAL A 72 -11.05 8.59 11.98
CA VAL A 72 -11.20 9.70 12.95
C VAL A 72 -12.53 10.44 12.74
N GLU A 73 -13.07 10.42 11.52
CA GLU A 73 -14.34 11.06 11.15
C GLU A 73 -15.50 10.05 11.10
N GLU A 74 -15.68 9.28 12.19
CA GLU A 74 -16.65 8.18 12.29
C GLU A 74 -18.15 8.59 12.25
N GLU A 75 -18.51 9.82 11.83
CA GLU A 75 -19.91 10.27 11.88
C GLU A 75 -20.65 10.43 10.56
N GLU A 76 -20.03 10.51 9.38
CA GLU A 76 -20.81 10.53 8.13
C GLU A 76 -20.12 9.77 6.98
N ARG A 77 -20.82 8.74 6.51
CA ARG A 77 -20.53 7.99 5.27
C ARG A 77 -20.74 8.95 4.07
N ASN A 78 -19.78 9.83 3.84
CA ASN A 78 -19.82 10.84 2.79
C ASN A 78 -19.41 10.19 1.44
N SER A 79 -20.25 10.32 0.42
CA SER A 79 -20.01 9.75 -0.92
C SER A 79 -18.72 10.27 -1.57
N ALA A 80 -18.26 11.47 -1.20
CA ALA A 80 -16.98 12.02 -1.63
C ALA A 80 -15.80 11.18 -1.11
N LYS A 81 -15.80 10.79 0.17
CA LYS A 81 -14.76 9.93 0.76
C LYS A 81 -14.73 8.55 0.09
N ILE A 82 -15.89 7.99 -0.21
CA ILE A 82 -15.95 6.70 -0.94
C ILE A 82 -15.31 6.85 -2.32
N THR A 83 -15.58 7.95 -3.02
CA THR A 83 -15.01 8.24 -4.34
C THR A 83 -13.48 8.41 -4.27
N ASP A 84 -12.97 9.09 -3.23
CA ASP A 84 -11.54 9.25 -2.99
C ASP A 84 -10.85 7.92 -2.69
N LEU A 85 -11.47 7.07 -1.86
CA LEU A 85 -10.98 5.72 -1.58
C LEU A 85 -10.93 4.87 -2.86
N MET A 86 -11.97 4.93 -3.68
CA MET A 86 -12.02 4.23 -4.97
C MET A 86 -10.89 4.70 -5.90
N GLY A 87 -10.63 6.00 -5.96
CA GLY A 87 -9.53 6.56 -6.75
C GLY A 87 -8.16 6.08 -6.25
N ILE A 88 -7.94 6.05 -4.94
CA ILE A 88 -6.70 5.53 -4.34
C ILE A 88 -6.56 4.03 -4.63
N CYS A 89 -7.61 3.23 -4.44
CA CYS A 89 -7.61 1.80 -4.76
C CYS A 89 -7.32 1.54 -6.24
N GLN A 90 -7.87 2.34 -7.16
CA GLN A 90 -7.56 2.26 -8.59
C GLN A 90 -6.09 2.59 -8.88
N ASN A 91 -5.52 3.60 -8.23
CA ASN A 91 -4.10 3.91 -8.36
C ASN A 91 -3.22 2.77 -7.83
N ILE A 92 -3.61 2.12 -6.72
CA ILE A 92 -2.93 0.91 -6.21
C ILE A 92 -3.00 -0.18 -7.27
N ILE A 93 -4.18 -0.49 -7.81
CA ILE A 93 -4.35 -1.53 -8.85
C ILE A 93 -3.48 -1.23 -10.08
N ILE A 94 -3.44 0.02 -10.55
CA ILE A 94 -2.63 0.42 -11.72
C ILE A 94 -1.14 0.33 -11.42
N GLY A 95 -0.70 0.79 -10.25
CA GLY A 95 0.70 0.69 -9.81
C GLY A 95 1.14 -0.77 -9.70
N LEU A 96 0.29 -1.60 -9.09
CA LEU A 96 0.50 -3.04 -8.98
C LEU A 96 0.48 -3.72 -10.36
N ALA A 97 -0.43 -3.41 -11.28
CA ALA A 97 -0.46 -4.03 -12.61
C ALA A 97 0.82 -3.76 -13.43
N LYS A 98 1.49 -2.62 -13.18
CA LYS A 98 2.77 -2.26 -13.82
C LYS A 98 3.96 -3.02 -13.23
N MET A 99 3.84 -3.46 -11.97
CA MET A 99 4.84 -4.31 -11.32
C MET A 99 4.51 -5.78 -11.62
N LYS A 100 5.34 -6.46 -12.42
CA LYS A 100 5.13 -7.87 -12.82
C LYS A 100 4.73 -8.72 -11.60
N PRO A 101 3.63 -9.50 -11.64
CA PRO A 101 3.07 -10.16 -10.47
C PRO A 101 4.06 -11.17 -9.88
N VAL A 102 4.20 -11.14 -8.55
CA VAL A 102 5.24 -11.89 -7.82
C VAL A 102 4.66 -13.08 -7.03
N ASP A 103 3.36 -13.11 -6.67
CA ASP A 103 2.76 -14.17 -5.84
C ASP A 103 1.20 -14.15 -5.88
N PHE A 104 0.52 -15.25 -5.54
CA PHE A 104 -0.94 -15.42 -5.43
C PHE A 104 -1.63 -14.43 -4.46
N ARG A 105 -0.95 -14.02 -3.39
CA ARG A 105 -1.46 -12.99 -2.45
C ARG A 105 -1.61 -11.62 -3.11
N TYR A 106 -0.84 -11.38 -4.17
CA TYR A 106 -0.94 -10.19 -5.01
C TYR A 106 -2.29 -10.12 -5.72
N GLU A 107 -2.71 -11.25 -6.29
CA GLU A 107 -3.99 -11.37 -7.00
C GLU A 107 -5.17 -11.19 -6.03
N GLN A 108 -5.07 -11.73 -4.81
CA GLN A 108 -6.10 -11.54 -3.79
C GLN A 108 -6.27 -10.07 -3.38
N CYS A 109 -5.17 -9.32 -3.28
CA CYS A 109 -5.22 -7.89 -2.99
C CYS A 109 -5.89 -7.11 -4.13
N ILE A 110 -5.57 -7.43 -5.38
CA ILE A 110 -6.22 -6.82 -6.55
C ILE A 110 -7.72 -7.10 -6.52
N SER A 111 -8.15 -8.35 -6.32
CA SER A 111 -9.58 -8.70 -6.26
C SER A 111 -10.32 -8.01 -5.11
N TYR A 112 -9.68 -7.85 -3.94
CA TYR A 112 -10.27 -7.10 -2.83
C TYR A 112 -10.45 -5.61 -3.17
N MET A 113 -9.45 -4.99 -3.80
CA MET A 113 -9.53 -3.59 -4.21
C MET A 113 -10.58 -3.38 -5.33
N GLU A 114 -10.67 -4.30 -6.30
CA GLU A 114 -11.69 -4.27 -7.36
C GLU A 114 -13.12 -4.37 -6.80
N TYR A 115 -13.32 -5.19 -5.76
CA TYR A 115 -14.60 -5.28 -5.06
C TYR A 115 -15.01 -3.97 -4.38
N LEU A 116 -14.04 -3.24 -3.80
CA LEU A 116 -14.30 -1.94 -3.18
C LEU A 116 -14.63 -0.84 -4.22
N THR A 117 -14.19 -1.00 -5.46
CA THR A 117 -14.44 -0.03 -6.55
C THR A 117 -15.70 -0.29 -7.38
N ASN A 118 -16.35 -1.46 -7.23
CA ASN A 118 -17.53 -1.83 -8.01
C ASN A 118 -18.85 -1.80 -7.19
N GLN A 119 -18.85 -1.17 -6.01
CA GLN A 119 -20.05 -0.91 -5.20
C GLN A 119 -20.49 0.54 -5.33
#